data_AF-A0AAP3A5D0-F1
#
_entry.id   AF-A0AAP3A5D0-F1
#
_cell.length_a   1.000
_cell.length_b   1.000
_cell.length_c   1.000
_cell.angle_alpha   90.00
_cell.angle_beta   90.00
_cell.angle_gamma   90.00
#
_symmetry.space_group_name_H-M   'P 1'
#
loop_
_entity.id
_entity.type
_entity.pdbx_description
1 polymer ?
#
loop_
_entity_poly.entity_id
_entity_poly.type
_entity_poly.pdbx_seq_one_letter_code
_entity_poly.pdbx_strand_id
1 'polypeptide(L)'
;MAQDYHHGVRVVEVNEGTRSITTVSTAIVGMVCTGDDADAKMFPLNKPVLITDVLTASGKAGESGTLARSLDAIADQAKPVTVVVR
;
A
#
# COMPACT_ATOMS: atom_id res chain seq x y z
N MET A 1 -4.29 -39.56 -40.37
CA MET A 1 -3.16 -38.80 -40.94
C MET A 1 -3.64 -37.37 -41.11
N ALA A 2 -3.00 -36.39 -40.48
CA ALA A 2 -3.46 -34.99 -40.49
C ALA A 2 -3.24 -34.39 -41.89
N GLN A 3 -4.28 -33.80 -42.49
CA GLN A 3 -4.25 -33.22 -43.85
C GLN A 3 -4.26 -31.68 -43.86
N ASP A 4 -4.27 -31.01 -42.71
CA ASP A 4 -4.23 -29.55 -42.62
C ASP A 4 -2.79 -29.05 -42.44
N TYR A 5 -2.13 -28.79 -43.56
CA TYR A 5 -0.83 -28.12 -43.60
C TYR A 5 -1.04 -26.63 -43.90
N HIS A 6 -0.70 -25.77 -42.93
CA HIS A 6 -0.73 -24.33 -43.13
C HIS A 6 0.58 -23.85 -43.76
N HIS A 7 0.53 -23.38 -45.01
CA HIS A 7 1.68 -22.75 -45.66
C HIS A 7 1.54 -21.22 -45.61
N GLY A 8 2.25 -20.60 -44.66
CA GLY A 8 2.21 -19.17 -44.40
C GLY A 8 2.63 -18.85 -42.97
N VAL A 9 2.77 -17.56 -42.63
CA VAL A 9 3.09 -17.14 -41.26
C VAL A 9 1.85 -17.24 -40.38
N ARG A 10 1.98 -17.92 -39.24
CA ARG A 10 0.98 -17.95 -38.17
C ARG A 10 1.52 -17.16 -36.98
N VAL A 11 0.75 -16.20 -36.49
CA VAL A 11 1.03 -15.49 -35.23
C VAL A 11 0.12 -16.08 -34.16
N VAL A 12 0.72 -16.56 -33.08
CA VAL A 12 0.00 -16.95 -31.85
C VAL A 12 0.56 -16.07 -30.75
N GLU A 13 -0.24 -15.11 -30.29
CA GLU A 13 0.16 -14.25 -29.18
C GLU A 13 -0.24 -14.94 -27.88
N VAL A 14 0.74 -15.57 -27.25
CA VAL A 14 0.57 -16.25 -25.96
C VAL A 14 0.77 -15.21 -24.86
N ASN A 15 -0.33 -14.74 -24.26
CA ASN A 15 -0.32 -13.84 -23.09
C ASN A 15 -0.29 -14.59 -21.76
N GLU A 16 -0.01 -15.89 -21.81
CA GLU A 16 0.08 -16.77 -20.65
C GLU A 16 1.54 -16.93 -20.21
N GLY A 17 1.79 -16.76 -18.92
CA GLY A 17 3.09 -16.88 -18.30
C GLY A 17 2.94 -16.75 -16.79
N THR A 18 3.89 -17.29 -16.02
CA THR A 18 3.90 -17.11 -14.57
C THR A 18 4.10 -15.63 -14.25
N ARG A 19 3.20 -15.02 -13.46
CA ARG A 19 3.38 -13.66 -12.94
C ARG A 19 4.79 -13.51 -12.38
N SER A 20 5.47 -12.43 -12.75
CA SER A 20 6.80 -12.12 -12.23
C SER A 20 6.77 -12.04 -10.70
N ILE A 21 7.75 -12.68 -10.06
CA ILE A 21 7.91 -12.61 -8.60
C ILE A 21 8.37 -11.20 -8.26
N THR A 22 7.53 -10.46 -7.53
CA THR A 22 7.88 -9.15 -6.99
C THR A 22 8.33 -9.30 -5.54
N THR A 23 9.45 -8.67 -5.19
CA THR A 23 9.88 -8.57 -3.79
C THR A 23 8.84 -7.77 -3.01
N VAL A 24 8.25 -8.37 -1.97
CA VAL A 24 7.32 -7.67 -1.07
C VAL A 24 8.10 -6.76 -0.12
N SER A 25 7.49 -5.63 0.26
CA SER A 25 8.05 -4.84 1.35
C SER A 25 8.01 -5.64 2.64
N THR A 26 9.16 -5.90 3.25
CA THR A 26 9.26 -6.52 4.57
C THR A 26 9.19 -5.49 5.71
N ALA A 27 9.31 -4.20 5.38
CA ALA A 27 9.27 -3.11 6.34
C ALA A 27 7.87 -2.47 6.34
N ILE A 28 6.88 -3.19 6.89
CA ILE A 28 5.54 -2.66 7.13
C ILE A 28 5.40 -2.33 8.61
N VAL A 29 5.04 -1.08 8.91
CA VAL A 29 4.77 -0.64 10.28
C VAL A 29 3.28 -0.79 10.58
N GLY A 30 2.94 -1.48 11.66
CA GLY A 30 1.58 -1.50 12.20
C GLY A 30 1.54 -0.70 13.50
N MET A 31 0.60 0.24 13.62
CA MET A 31 0.49 1.06 14.82
C MET A 31 -0.97 1.30 15.24
N VAL A 32 -1.18 1.35 16.55
CA VAL A 32 -2.43 1.75 17.20
C VAL A 32 -2.14 3.03 17.97
N CYS A 33 -2.99 4.05 17.81
CA CYS A 33 -2.68 5.39 18.30
C CYS A 33 -3.95 6.18 18.56
N THR A 34 -3.85 7.20 19.41
CA THR A 34 -4.96 8.08 19.74
C THR A 34 -4.87 9.39 18.95
N GLY A 35 -6.00 10.06 18.72
CA GLY A 35 -6.04 11.36 18.05
C GLY A 35 -7.46 11.78 17.69
N ASP A 36 -8.24 12.24 18.67
CA ASP A 36 -9.68 12.48 18.52
C ASP A 36 -10.01 13.52 17.44
N ASP A 37 -9.10 14.46 17.21
CA ASP A 37 -9.18 15.54 16.22
C ASP A 37 -8.65 15.16 14.82
N ALA A 38 -8.17 13.93 14.61
CA ALA A 38 -7.79 13.47 13.27
C ALA A 38 -8.99 13.45 12.31
N ASP A 39 -8.73 13.71 11.03
CA ASP A 39 -9.75 13.68 9.98
C ASP A 39 -10.44 12.30 9.96
N ALA A 40 -11.73 12.26 10.30
CA ALA A 40 -12.46 11.00 10.45
C ALA A 40 -12.71 10.25 9.12
N LYS A 41 -12.56 10.91 7.97
CA LYS A 41 -12.61 10.23 6.65
C LYS A 41 -11.29 9.56 6.33
N MET A 42 -10.18 10.22 6.66
CA MET A 42 -8.83 9.67 6.48
C MET A 42 -8.51 8.60 7.52
N PHE A 43 -8.88 8.83 8.79
CA PHE A 43 -8.62 7.97 9.94
C PHE A 43 -9.93 7.60 10.65
N PRO A 44 -10.78 6.73 10.08
CA PRO A 44 -12.01 6.32 10.76
C PRO A 44 -11.68 5.56 12.06
N LEU A 45 -12.44 5.82 13.12
CA LEU A 45 -12.25 5.19 14.43
C LEU A 45 -12.34 3.65 14.32
N ASN A 46 -11.39 2.95 14.94
CA ASN A 46 -11.29 1.49 14.99
C ASN A 46 -11.24 0.80 13.61
N LYS A 47 -10.84 1.52 12.55
CA LYS A 47 -10.68 0.95 11.21
C LYS A 47 -9.22 1.02 10.77
N PRO A 48 -8.62 -0.10 10.34
CA PRO A 48 -7.28 -0.07 9.78
C PRO A 48 -7.27 0.70 8.46
N VAL A 49 -6.33 1.64 8.36
CA VAL A 49 -6.08 2.46 7.17
C VAL A 49 -4.66 2.20 6.68
N LEU A 50 -4.54 1.92 5.38
CA LEU A 50 -3.25 1.79 4.71
C LEU A 50 -2.73 3.17 4.31
N ILE A 51 -1.49 3.45 4.70
CA ILE A 51 -0.76 4.68 4.41
C ILE A 51 0.50 4.31 3.63
N THR A 52 0.64 4.87 2.43
CA THR A 52 1.82 4.70 1.57
C THR A 52 2.73 5.92 1.58
N ASP A 53 2.26 7.05 2.14
CA ASP A 53 3.03 8.26 2.37
C ASP A 53 2.69 8.81 3.76
N VAL A 54 3.56 8.51 4.72
CA VAL A 54 3.38 8.87 6.13
C VAL A 54 3.47 10.39 6.38
N LEU A 55 4.25 11.12 5.58
CA LEU A 55 4.44 12.56 5.74
C LEU A 55 3.21 13.32 5.26
N THR A 56 2.65 12.94 4.11
CA THR A 56 1.39 13.54 3.64
C THR A 56 0.23 13.18 4.57
N ALA A 57 0.21 11.96 5.11
CA ALA A 57 -0.85 11.50 6.01
C ALA A 57 -0.80 12.19 7.39
N SER A 58 0.38 12.55 7.90
CA SER A 58 0.51 13.25 9.19
C SER A 58 -0.21 14.60 9.19
N GLY A 59 -0.29 15.29 8.06
CA GLY A 59 -1.06 16.54 7.92
C GLY A 59 -2.58 16.41 8.17
N LYS A 60 -3.13 15.19 8.21
CA LYS A 60 -4.54 14.91 8.53
C LYS A 60 -4.74 14.23 9.88
N ALA A 61 -3.67 14.02 10.63
CA ALA A 61 -3.66 13.27 11.87
C ALA A 61 -4.11 14.08 13.11
N GLY A 62 -4.39 15.37 12.94
CA GLY A 62 -4.71 16.27 14.06
C GLY A 62 -3.48 16.60 14.90
N GLU A 63 -3.70 17.21 16.06
CA GLU A 63 -2.64 17.56 17.03
C GLU A 63 -2.79 16.79 18.36
N SER A 64 -3.98 16.25 18.64
CA SER A 64 -4.24 15.50 19.87
C SER A 64 -3.69 14.06 19.82
N GLY A 65 -3.47 13.48 20.99
CA GLY A 65 -3.03 12.09 21.11
C GLY A 65 -1.61 11.84 20.58
N THR A 66 -1.43 10.68 19.95
CA THR A 66 -0.10 10.19 19.52
C THR A 66 0.04 10.03 18.00
N LEU A 67 -1.07 10.00 17.25
CA LEU A 67 -1.07 9.68 15.81
C LEU A 67 -0.12 10.56 14.99
N ALA A 68 -0.27 11.89 15.06
CA ALA A 68 0.51 12.82 14.23
C ALA A 68 2.01 12.74 14.54
N ARG A 69 2.37 12.77 15.82
CA ARG A 69 3.77 12.74 16.28
C ARG A 69 4.46 11.42 15.91
N SER A 70 3.74 10.30 15.98
CA SER A 70 4.27 9.00 15.57
C SER A 70 4.48 8.92 14.06
N LEU A 71 3.55 9.43 13.25
CA LEU A 71 3.74 9.48 11.80
C LEU A 71 4.90 10.39 11.39
N ASP A 72 5.05 11.53 12.06
CA ASP A 72 6.14 12.48 11.83
C ASP A 72 7.50 11.86 12.19
N ALA A 73 7.61 11.23 13.37
CA ALA A 73 8.82 10.52 13.78
C ALA A 73 9.19 9.36 12.85
N ILE A 74 8.20 8.67 12.28
CA ILE A 74 8.45 7.65 11.25
C ILE A 74 8.97 8.32 9.97
N ALA A 75 8.32 9.41 9.53
CA ALA A 75 8.70 10.16 8.32
C ALA A 75 10.13 10.73 8.38
N ASP A 76 10.58 11.14 9.59
CA ASP A 76 11.93 11.61 9.85
C ASP A 76 13.00 10.52 9.64
N GLN A 77 12.64 9.25 9.86
CA GLN A 77 13.56 8.13 9.72
C GLN A 77 13.47 7.44 8.36
N ALA A 78 12.26 7.22 7.85
CA ALA A 78 12.00 6.43 6.66
C ALA A 78 10.63 6.71 6.03
N LYS A 79 10.35 6.06 4.89
CA LYS A 79 9.03 6.12 4.21
C LYS A 79 8.43 4.72 4.05
N PRO A 80 8.12 4.00 5.15
CA PRO A 80 7.56 2.67 5.07
C PRO A 80 6.06 2.71 4.72
N VAL A 81 5.56 1.60 4.18
CA VAL A 81 4.13 1.34 4.15
C VAL A 81 3.66 1.14 5.59
N THR A 82 2.63 1.87 6.00
CA THR A 82 2.17 1.89 7.40
C THR A 82 0.68 1.59 7.46
N VAL A 83 0.26 0.73 8.39
CA VAL A 83 -1.14 0.48 8.71
C VAL A 83 -1.43 1.09 10.07
N VAL A 84 -2.43 1.96 10.11
CA VAL A 84 -2.83 2.70 11.31
C VAL A 84 -4.23 2.29 11.73
N VAL A 85 -4.42 2.05 13.02
CA VAL A 85 -5.73 2.04 13.66
C VAL A 85 -5.77 3.19 14.67
N ARG A 86 -6.76 4.06 14.51
CA ARG A 86 -7.05 5.15 15.45
C ARG A 86 -8.12 4.72 16.45
#